data_AF-A0A355F2W7-F1
#
_entry.id   AF-A0A355F2W7-F1
#
_cell.length_a   1.000
_cell.length_b   1.000
_cell.length_c   1.000
_cell.angle_alpha   90.00
_cell.angle_beta   90.00
_cell.angle_gamma   90.00
#
_symmetry.space_group_name_H-M   'P 1'
#
loop_
_entity.id
_entity.type
_entity.pdbx_description
1 polymer ?
#
loop_
_entity_poly.entity_id
_entity_poly.type
_entity_poly.pdbx_seq_one_letter_code
_entity_poly.pdbx_strand_id
1 'polypeptide(L)' 'TADPQQETRITHGQTVLVRELAGDEGDWVKLINRRQELIAVGTVVERIGTAGVGIVQPRVVFR' A
#
# COMPACT_ATOMS: atom_id res chain seq x y z
N THR A 1 1.80 9.13 0.25
CA THR A 1 0.40 9.26 -0.25
C THR A 1 0.31 8.78 -1.69
N ALA A 2 -0.62 7.87 -2.00
CA ALA A 2 -0.79 7.31 -3.35
C ALA A 2 -1.17 8.40 -4.36
N ASP A 3 -0.60 8.37 -5.56
CA ASP A 3 -1.11 9.15 -6.69
C ASP A 3 -2.45 8.59 -7.21
N PRO A 4 -3.21 9.32 -8.05
CA PRO A 4 -4.52 8.84 -8.51
C PRO A 4 -4.45 7.51 -9.27
N GLN A 5 -3.31 7.25 -9.93
CA GLN A 5 -3.09 5.98 -10.61
C GLN A 5 -2.88 4.86 -9.58
N GLN A 6 -2.08 5.08 -8.54
CA GLN A 6 -1.91 4.13 -7.44
C GLN A 6 -3.20 3.87 -6.67
N GLU A 7 -4.01 4.90 -6.40
CA GLU A 7 -5.33 4.72 -5.77
C GLU A 7 -6.20 3.77 -6.61
N THR A 8 -6.22 3.96 -7.93
CA THR A 8 -6.92 3.07 -8.86
C THR A 8 -6.35 1.64 -8.80
N ARG A 9 -5.03 1.47 -8.72
CA ARG A 9 -4.40 0.14 -8.59
C ARG A 9 -4.83 -0.55 -7.30
N ILE A 10 -4.82 0.18 -6.19
CA ILE A 10 -5.20 -0.34 -4.86
C ILE A 10 -6.65 -0.81 -4.86
N THR A 11 -7.58 -0.04 -5.42
CA THR A 11 -9.01 -0.40 -5.47
C THR A 11 -9.32 -1.59 -6.38
N HIS A 12 -8.39 -1.96 -7.26
CA HIS A 12 -8.44 -3.18 -8.08
C HIS A 12 -7.60 -4.32 -7.50
N GLY A 13 -7.06 -4.17 -6.28
CA GLY A 13 -6.28 -5.21 -5.63
C GLY A 13 -4.89 -5.43 -6.23
N GLN A 14 -4.41 -4.51 -7.06
CA GLN A 14 -3.11 -4.62 -7.69
C GLN A 14 -1.98 -4.29 -6.71
N THR A 15 -0.85 -4.98 -6.86
CA THR A 15 0.35 -4.70 -6.08
C THR A 15 0.83 -3.27 -6.34
N VAL A 16 1.20 -2.55 -5.27
CA VAL A 16 1.63 -1.16 -5.35
C VAL A 16 2.94 -0.91 -4.62
N LEU A 17 3.65 0.12 -5.05
CA LEU A 17 4.88 0.59 -4.44
C LEU A 17 4.55 1.71 -3.44
N VAL A 18 4.79 1.48 -2.16
CA VAL A 18 4.54 2.45 -1.09
C VAL A 18 5.87 3.03 -0.61
N ARG A 19 5.91 4.35 -0.41
CA ARG A 19 7.07 5.05 0.18
C ARG A 19 6.78 5.37 1.65
N GLU A 20 7.85 5.57 2.41
CA GLU A 20 7.78 5.86 3.86
C GLU A 20 7.01 4.76 4.62
N LEU A 21 7.14 3.52 4.16
CA LEU A 21 6.46 2.37 4.73
C LEU A 21 7.07 2.06 6.10
N ALA A 22 6.28 2.25 7.14
CA ALA A 22 6.56 1.73 8.48
C ALA A 22 6.00 0.31 8.57
N GLY A 23 6.88 -0.69 8.43
CA GLY A 23 6.53 -2.11 8.48
C GLY A 23 7.57 -2.95 7.77
N ASP A 24 7.72 -4.19 8.22
CA ASP A 24 8.61 -5.18 7.65
C ASP A 24 7.85 -6.19 6.78
N GLU A 25 8.58 -7.02 6.04
CA GLU A 25 7.98 -8.07 5.22
C GLU A 25 7.05 -8.96 6.05
N GLY A 26 5.85 -9.21 5.52
CA GLY A 26 4.79 -9.95 6.19
C GLY A 26 3.84 -9.10 7.03
N ASP A 27 4.18 -7.84 7.33
CA ASP A 27 3.32 -6.97 8.13
C ASP A 27 2.04 -6.58 7.38
N TRP A 28 0.98 -6.41 8.16
CA TRP A 28 -0.28 -5.85 7.69
C TRP A 28 -0.23 -4.32 7.78
N VAL A 29 -0.61 -3.66 6.68
CA VAL A 29 -0.56 -2.20 6.57
C VAL A 29 -1.85 -1.63 6.03
N LYS A 30 -2.19 -0.43 6.49
CA LYS A 30 -3.32 0.35 5.98
C LYS A 30 -2.91 1.08 4.71
N LEU A 31 -3.77 1.06 3.70
CA LEU A 31 -3.62 1.86 2.50
C LEU A 31 -4.64 2.99 2.53
N ILE A 32 -4.13 4.22 2.66
CA ILE A 32 -4.91 5.44 2.82
C ILE A 32 -4.74 6.32 1.59
N ASN A 33 -5.84 6.82 1.03
CA ASN A 33 -5.80 7.72 -0.11
C ASN A 33 -5.48 9.17 0.28
N ARG A 34 -5.49 10.06 -0.70
CA ARG A 34 -5.20 11.49 -0.49
C ARG A 34 -6.26 12.20 0.37
N ARG A 35 -7.48 11.69 0.41
CA ARG A 35 -8.60 12.19 1.22
C ARG A 35 -8.59 11.66 2.66
N GLN A 36 -7.52 10.97 3.07
CA GLN A 36 -7.41 10.30 4.38
C GLN A 36 -8.44 9.16 4.59
N GLU A 37 -8.95 8.59 3.49
CA GLU A 37 -9.88 7.46 3.54
C GLU A 37 -9.09 6.15 3.51
N LEU A 38 -9.46 5.19 4.37
CA LEU A 38 -8.95 3.83 4.31
C LEU A 38 -9.60 3.11 3.14
N ILE A 39 -8.82 2.82 2.10
CA ILE A 39 -9.31 2.20 0.86
C ILE A 39 -8.97 0.72 0.76
N ALA A 40 -7.95 0.27 1.51
CA ALA A 40 -7.61 -1.14 1.60
C ALA A 40 -6.73 -1.46 2.83
N VAL A 41 -6.65 -2.74 3.16
CA VAL A 41 -5.58 -3.32 3.98
C VAL A 41 -4.75 -4.24 3.08
N GLY A 42 -3.43 -4.14 3.18
CA GLY A 42 -2.50 -4.99 2.44
C GLY A 42 -1.44 -5.62 3.32
N THR A 43 -0.64 -6.48 2.71
CA THR A 43 0.56 -7.08 3.33
C THR A 43 1.80 -6.53 2.65
N VAL A 44 2.84 -6.20 3.42
CA VAL A 44 4.17 -5.90 2.88
C VAL A 44 4.74 -7.19 2.30
N VAL A 45 5.00 -7.19 1.00
CA VAL A 45 5.57 -8.34 0.29
C VAL A 45 7.09 -8.29 0.32
N GLU A 46 7.68 -7.09 0.21
CA GLU A 46 9.13 -6.91 0.17
C GLU A 46 9.47 -5.46 0.51
N ARG A 47 10.60 -5.26 1.20
CA ARG A 47 11.21 -3.93 1.36
C ARG A 47 12.30 -3.71 0.32
N ILE A 48 12.24 -2.57 -0.35
CA ILE A 48 13.23 -2.20 -1.37
C ILE A 48 14.23 -1.22 -0.78
N GLY A 49 15.46 -1.69 -0.61
CA GLY A 49 16.59 -0.90 -0.13
C GLY A 49 16.35 -0.28 1.26
N THR A 50 17.02 0.84 1.54
CA THR A 50 16.96 1.51 2.84
C THR A 50 16.06 2.76 2.87
N ALA A 51 15.52 3.18 1.73
CA ALA A 51 14.76 4.44 1.58
C ALA A 51 13.28 4.34 2.03
N GLY A 52 12.92 3.34 2.84
CA GLY A 52 11.54 3.16 3.32
C GLY A 52 10.54 2.85 2.22
N VAL A 53 10.97 2.27 1.10
CA VAL A 53 10.08 1.84 0.02
C VAL A 53 9.73 0.37 0.21
N GLY A 54 8.47 0.01 0.00
CA GLY A 54 8.04 -1.38 0.04
C GLY A 54 6.99 -1.70 -1.00
N ILE A 55 6.97 -2.96 -1.40
CA ILE A 55 5.93 -3.54 -2.25
C ILE A 55 4.80 -4.01 -1.33
N VAL A 56 3.59 -3.54 -1.57
CA VAL A 56 2.41 -3.91 -0.79
C VAL A 56 1.39 -4.57 -1.70
N GLN A 57 0.90 -5.73 -1.30
CA GLN A 57 -0.20 -6.43 -1.94
C GLN A 57 -1.49 -6.11 -1.17
N PRO A 58 -2.47 -5.40 -1.76
CA PRO A 58 -3.79 -5.27 -1.17
C PRO A 58 -4.44 -6.66 -1.00
N ARG A 59 -5.05 -6.90 0.17
CA ARG A 59 -5.72 -8.17 0.51
C ARG A 59 -7.21 -7.95 0.78
N VAL A 60 -7.56 -6.83 1.40
CA VAL A 60 -8.93 -6.43 1.67
C VAL A 60 -9.13 -5.04 1.08
N VAL A 61 -10.04 -4.90 0.12
CA VAL A 61 -10.32 -3.62 -0.55
C VAL A 61 -11.71 -3.15 -0.13
N PHE A 62 -11.81 -1.89 0.31
CA PHE A 62 -13.05 -1.24 0.69
C PHE A 62 -13.52 -0.39 -0.50
N ARG A 63 -14.78 -0.60 -0.92
CA ARG A 63 -15.42 0.17 -1.99
C ARG A 63 -16.35 1.21 -1.39
#